data_AF-A0AAN0IQN9-F1
#
_entry.id   AF-A0AAN0IQN9-F1
#
_cell.length_a   1.000
_cell.length_b   1.000
_cell.length_c   1.000
_cell.angle_alpha   90.00
_cell.angle_beta   90.00
_cell.angle_gamma   90.00
#
_symmetry.space_group_name_H-M   'P 1'
#
loop_
_entity.id
_entity.type
_entity.pdbx_description
1 polymer ?
#
loop_
_entity_poly.entity_id
_entity_poly.type
_entity_poly.pdbx_seq_one_letter_code
_entity_poly.pdbx_strand_id
1 'polypeptide(L)'
;MNCGIELTGWNHLPCFAYTLNLVVQDSLGAEPGLSVIKEKCKAIVAHFHRSTKSSEKLRSTQQQLNMPELKLIQDVVTRWNSTYLMFERILSQHEAVTTTLCLLGKAAMCISTEEKESISEALVLLKPFLQATEEISGDKYISISIIIPLTKMLLKATSNGPNVPLRPLLVQELMRRFSQVEQRYTMAVSTLLDPRFKKLAFADSAAVDQAIRRLKSEVIDLMSAVPANDELRNDDDTESASAGPPPTEDSLWASFDRKVCQASSHRTDSTDSFIEVKRYFEAKVIARKDNPLLWWKENGHQFPHVMKVAKKYLAIPRSSVPSERLFSKAGELISQRRSQLKPKNVDMILFLNKNLPLFNV
;
A
#
# COMPACT_ATOMS: atom_id res chain seq x y z
N MET A 1 9.67 8.49 -17.72
CA MET A 1 9.52 7.08 -17.27
C MET A 1 8.71 6.25 -18.27
N ASN A 2 7.57 6.75 -18.79
CA ASN A 2 6.74 6.02 -19.77
C ASN A 2 7.49 5.59 -21.05
N CYS A 3 8.30 6.47 -21.65
CA CYS A 3 9.04 6.16 -22.88
C CYS A 3 10.07 5.02 -22.73
N GLY A 4 10.71 4.88 -21.56
CA GLY A 4 11.68 3.80 -21.30
C GLY A 4 11.01 2.44 -21.02
N ILE A 5 9.76 2.45 -20.55
CA ILE A 5 8.97 1.23 -20.31
C ILE A 5 8.45 0.68 -21.64
N GLU A 6 7.99 1.57 -22.52
CA GLU A 6 7.56 1.22 -23.89
C GLU A 6 8.70 0.59 -24.70
N LEU A 7 9.93 1.09 -24.54
CA LEU A 7 11.12 0.55 -25.20
C LEU A 7 11.59 -0.82 -24.64
N THR A 8 11.24 -1.16 -23.40
CA THR A 8 11.73 -2.38 -22.73
C THR A 8 10.71 -3.52 -22.70
N GLY A 9 9.45 -3.25 -23.06
CA GLY A 9 8.37 -4.24 -22.97
C GLY A 9 8.03 -4.66 -21.54
N TRP A 10 8.47 -3.90 -20.53
CA TRP A 10 8.27 -4.25 -19.13
C TRP A 10 6.84 -3.98 -18.68
N ASN A 11 6.30 -4.89 -17.88
CA ASN A 11 5.00 -4.70 -17.23
C ASN A 11 5.07 -3.54 -16.22
N HIS A 12 4.43 -2.42 -16.52
CA HIS A 12 4.37 -1.28 -15.63
C HIS A 12 3.12 -1.29 -14.74
N LEU A 13 3.36 -1.18 -13.44
CA LEU A 13 2.31 -1.08 -12.43
C LEU A 13 2.39 0.31 -11.76
N PRO A 14 1.47 1.26 -12.05
CA PRO A 14 1.55 2.63 -11.53
C PRO A 14 1.49 2.72 -10.00
N CYS A 15 2.32 3.52 -9.33
CA CYS A 15 2.29 3.64 -7.87
C CYS A 15 0.89 3.99 -7.33
N PHE A 16 0.37 3.21 -6.37
CA PHE A 16 -0.98 3.44 -5.82
C PHE A 16 -1.03 4.72 -5.00
N ALA A 17 -0.03 4.96 -4.15
CA ALA A 17 0.08 6.19 -3.34
C ALA A 17 0.09 7.45 -4.22
N TYR A 18 0.83 7.41 -5.32
CA TYR A 18 0.87 8.48 -6.30
C TYR A 18 -0.47 8.66 -7.01
N THR A 19 -1.12 7.57 -7.41
CA THR A 19 -2.44 7.64 -8.05
C THR A 19 -3.49 8.23 -7.09
N LEU A 20 -3.44 7.87 -5.81
CA LEU A 20 -4.32 8.42 -4.77
C LEU A 20 -4.01 9.90 -4.51
N ASN A 21 -2.74 10.31 -4.56
CA ASN A 21 -2.36 11.72 -4.52
C ASN A 21 -3.02 12.51 -5.66
N LEU A 22 -2.99 11.98 -6.87
CA LEU A 22 -3.63 12.62 -8.01
C LEU A 22 -5.16 12.72 -7.86
N VAL A 23 -5.82 11.67 -7.35
CA VAL A 23 -7.28 11.73 -7.07
C VAL A 23 -7.63 12.95 -6.23
N VAL A 24 -6.92 13.14 -5.12
CA VAL A 24 -7.22 14.23 -4.19
C VAL A 24 -6.82 15.58 -4.75
N GLN A 25 -5.65 15.69 -5.38
CA GLN A 25 -5.19 16.97 -5.95
C GLN A 25 -6.09 17.45 -7.08
N ASP A 26 -6.45 16.56 -8.01
CA ASP A 26 -7.30 16.91 -9.14
C ASP A 26 -8.70 17.32 -8.65
N SER A 27 -9.23 16.62 -7.63
CA SER A 27 -10.53 16.95 -7.03
C SER A 27 -10.51 18.29 -6.29
N LEU A 28 -9.45 18.58 -5.52
CA LEU A 28 -9.30 19.87 -4.84
C LEU A 28 -9.06 21.03 -5.82
N GLY A 29 -8.35 20.78 -6.93
CA GLY A 29 -8.13 21.78 -7.96
C GLY A 29 -9.38 22.07 -8.81
N ALA A 30 -10.26 21.08 -8.96
CA ALA A 30 -11.51 21.20 -9.70
C ALA A 30 -12.65 21.84 -8.89
N GLU A 31 -12.53 21.95 -7.56
CA GLU A 31 -13.50 22.62 -6.69
C GLU A 31 -13.09 24.09 -6.46
N PRO A 32 -13.74 25.07 -7.10
CA PRO A 32 -13.25 26.46 -7.10
C PRO A 32 -13.24 27.10 -5.70
N GLY A 33 -14.22 26.78 -4.83
CA GLY A 33 -14.32 27.37 -3.50
C GLY A 33 -13.14 27.01 -2.61
N LEU A 34 -12.84 25.71 -2.49
CA LEU A 34 -11.72 25.16 -1.74
C LEU A 34 -10.38 25.56 -2.34
N SER A 35 -10.29 25.74 -3.67
CA SER A 35 -9.07 26.25 -4.31
C SER A 35 -8.73 27.67 -3.83
N VAL A 36 -9.73 28.56 -3.79
CA VAL A 36 -9.56 29.92 -3.25
C VAL A 36 -9.20 29.89 -1.76
N ILE A 37 -9.92 29.07 -0.97
CA ILE A 37 -9.65 28.89 0.46
C ILE A 37 -8.23 28.35 0.69
N LYS A 38 -7.77 27.41 -0.14
CA LYS A 38 -6.42 26.83 -0.08
C LYS A 38 -5.35 27.91 -0.28
N GLU A 39 -5.50 28.77 -1.27
CA GLU A 39 -4.53 29.86 -1.51
C GLU A 39 -4.57 30.91 -0.38
N LYS A 40 -5.75 31.22 0.16
CA LYS A 40 -5.87 32.08 1.35
C LYS A 40 -5.15 31.48 2.57
N CYS A 41 -5.36 30.18 2.83
CA CYS A 41 -4.65 29.44 3.87
C CYS A 41 -3.13 29.51 3.67
N LYS A 42 -2.64 29.27 2.46
CA LYS A 42 -1.21 29.39 2.12
C LYS A 42 -0.67 30.80 2.37
N ALA A 43 -1.43 31.84 2.05
CA ALA A 43 -1.04 33.22 2.29
C ALA A 43 -0.91 33.53 3.80
N ILE A 44 -1.84 33.03 4.63
CA ILE A 44 -1.77 33.13 6.09
C ILE A 44 -0.51 32.44 6.61
N VAL A 45 -0.29 31.18 6.22
CA VAL A 45 0.88 30.41 6.65
C VAL A 45 2.18 31.12 6.24
N ALA A 46 2.27 31.57 4.99
CA ALA A 46 3.42 32.31 4.50
C ALA A 46 3.68 33.61 5.27
N HIS A 47 2.63 34.32 5.69
CA HIS A 47 2.79 35.53 6.50
C HIS A 47 3.51 35.24 7.83
N PHE A 48 3.07 34.19 8.53
CA PHE A 48 3.68 33.83 9.82
C PHE A 48 5.09 33.25 9.64
N HIS A 49 5.35 32.44 8.62
CA HIS A 49 6.69 31.89 8.37
C HIS A 49 7.72 32.94 7.94
N ARG A 50 7.31 33.98 7.19
CA ARG A 50 8.23 35.03 6.72
C ARG A 50 8.57 36.09 7.76
N SER A 51 7.73 36.26 8.79
CA SER A 51 7.85 37.31 9.79
C SER A 51 8.06 36.71 11.17
N THR A 52 9.28 36.81 11.68
CA THR A 52 9.63 36.40 13.06
C THR A 52 8.74 37.12 14.08
N LYS A 53 8.57 38.43 13.92
CA LYS A 53 7.67 39.25 14.76
C LYS A 53 6.23 38.74 14.75
N SER A 54 5.69 38.37 13.59
CA SER A 54 4.33 37.82 13.50
C SER A 54 4.24 36.44 14.14
N SER A 55 5.26 35.59 13.95
CA SER A 55 5.36 34.27 14.58
C SER A 55 5.44 34.35 16.12
N GLU A 56 6.24 35.27 16.66
CA GLU A 56 6.34 35.51 18.10
C GLU A 56 5.02 36.07 18.67
N LYS A 57 4.36 36.95 17.93
CA LYS A 57 3.05 37.45 18.32
C LYS A 57 2.01 36.33 18.35
N LEU A 58 2.01 35.44 17.35
CA LEU A 58 1.13 34.27 17.32
C LEU A 58 1.37 33.37 18.54
N ARG A 59 2.64 33.08 18.87
CA ARG A 59 2.99 32.31 20.06
C ARG A 59 2.47 32.97 21.34
N SER A 60 2.66 34.28 21.47
CA SER A 60 2.18 35.04 22.63
C SER A 60 0.64 34.98 22.74
N THR A 61 -0.07 35.09 21.61
CA THR A 61 -1.53 34.96 21.57
C THR A 61 -1.97 33.54 21.93
N GLN A 62 -1.28 32.50 21.44
CA GLN A 62 -1.56 31.10 21.81
C GLN A 62 -1.46 30.88 23.32
N GLN A 63 -0.41 31.41 23.97
CA GLN A 63 -0.25 31.36 25.42
C GLN A 63 -1.39 32.08 26.16
N GLN A 64 -1.75 33.28 25.71
CA GLN A 64 -2.83 34.07 26.31
C GLN A 64 -4.20 33.38 26.21
N LEU A 65 -4.44 32.62 25.14
CA LEU A 65 -5.66 31.85 24.93
C LEU A 65 -5.60 30.43 25.53
N ASN A 66 -4.53 30.07 26.25
CA ASN A 66 -4.28 28.71 26.76
C ASN A 66 -4.33 27.63 25.66
N MET A 67 -3.85 27.94 24.46
CA MET A 67 -3.78 27.03 23.33
C MET A 67 -2.36 26.44 23.17
N PRO A 68 -2.21 25.23 22.61
CA PRO A 68 -0.89 24.68 22.30
C PRO A 68 -0.07 25.59 21.37
N GLU A 69 1.20 25.81 21.71
CA GLU A 69 2.13 26.60 20.90
C GLU A 69 2.58 25.84 19.64
N LEU A 70 1.81 25.98 18.57
CA LEU A 70 2.03 25.23 17.33
C LEU A 70 2.35 26.17 16.17
N LYS A 71 3.41 25.85 15.42
CA LYS A 71 3.69 26.50 14.14
C LYS A 71 2.65 26.06 13.11
N LEU A 72 2.31 26.98 12.21
CA LEU A 72 1.44 26.67 11.08
C LEU A 72 2.16 25.76 10.07
N ILE A 73 1.40 24.87 9.42
CA ILE A 73 1.94 23.87 8.48
C ILE A 73 1.80 24.41 7.06
N GLN A 74 2.90 24.36 6.30
CA GLN A 74 2.96 24.81 4.91
C GLN A 74 2.48 23.70 3.96
N ASP A 75 1.61 24.06 3.02
CA ASP A 75 1.24 23.19 1.91
C ASP A 75 2.43 22.96 0.96
N VAL A 76 2.64 21.69 0.59
CA VAL A 76 3.66 21.21 -0.33
C VAL A 76 2.97 20.51 -1.49
N VAL A 77 3.04 21.14 -2.67
CA VAL A 77 2.30 20.73 -3.87
C VAL A 77 2.52 19.28 -4.27
N THR A 78 3.70 18.70 -3.98
CA THR A 78 4.03 17.32 -4.37
C THR A 78 3.32 16.25 -3.53
N ARG A 79 2.74 16.59 -2.37
CA ARG A 79 2.05 15.63 -1.50
C ARG A 79 0.80 16.25 -0.88
N TRP A 80 -0.35 15.77 -1.32
CA TRP A 80 -1.66 16.27 -0.89
C TRP A 80 -1.89 16.22 0.63
N ASN A 81 -1.24 15.29 1.35
CA ASN A 81 -1.30 15.22 2.83
C ASN A 81 -0.96 16.56 3.49
N SER A 82 -0.05 17.34 2.90
CA SER A 82 0.30 18.66 3.42
C SER A 82 -0.86 19.67 3.34
N THR A 83 -1.74 19.56 2.34
CA THR A 83 -2.96 20.37 2.26
C THR A 83 -3.90 20.03 3.40
N TYR A 84 -4.10 18.72 3.67
CA TYR A 84 -4.92 18.27 4.79
C TYR A 84 -4.39 18.79 6.14
N LEU A 85 -3.10 18.59 6.40
CA LEU A 85 -2.46 19.01 7.64
C LEU A 85 -2.46 20.54 7.82
N MET A 86 -2.33 21.31 6.73
CA MET A 86 -2.47 22.76 6.76
C MET A 86 -3.88 23.17 7.18
N PHE A 87 -4.91 22.59 6.54
CA PHE A 87 -6.31 22.83 6.89
C PHE A 87 -6.63 22.48 8.34
N GLU A 88 -6.25 21.28 8.78
CA GLU A 88 -6.44 20.84 10.17
C GLU A 88 -5.73 21.78 11.16
N ARG A 89 -4.47 22.16 10.88
CA ARG A 89 -3.71 23.08 11.72
C ARG A 89 -4.38 24.45 11.80
N ILE A 90 -4.81 24.99 10.66
CA ILE A 90 -5.48 26.30 10.60
C ILE A 90 -6.78 26.29 11.40
N LEU A 91 -7.61 25.25 11.28
CA LEU A 91 -8.81 25.14 12.08
C LEU A 91 -8.50 25.03 13.57
N SER A 92 -7.53 24.20 13.94
CA SER A 92 -7.12 24.01 15.34
C SER A 92 -6.53 25.27 15.99
N GLN A 93 -6.03 26.21 15.18
CA GLN A 93 -5.40 27.45 15.62
C GLN A 93 -6.21 28.68 15.21
N HIS A 94 -7.46 28.51 14.76
CA HIS A 94 -8.26 29.57 14.12
C HIS A 94 -8.43 30.79 15.02
N GLU A 95 -8.69 30.60 16.30
CA GLU A 95 -8.88 31.69 17.27
C GLU A 95 -7.59 32.48 17.47
N ALA A 96 -6.47 31.82 17.78
CA ALA A 96 -5.18 32.47 17.94
C ALA A 96 -4.69 33.17 16.65
N VAL A 97 -4.89 32.55 15.49
CA VAL A 97 -4.54 33.11 14.18
C VAL A 97 -5.37 34.36 13.89
N THR A 98 -6.69 34.27 14.06
CA THR A 98 -7.62 35.39 13.80
C THR A 98 -7.32 36.57 14.72
N THR A 99 -7.21 36.33 16.03
CA THR A 99 -6.86 37.36 17.02
C THR A 99 -5.53 38.02 16.67
N THR A 100 -4.52 37.23 16.31
CA THR A 100 -3.20 37.77 15.94
C THR A 100 -3.27 38.60 14.65
N LEU A 101 -3.98 38.14 13.62
CA LEU A 101 -4.15 38.89 12.38
C LEU A 101 -4.88 40.22 12.62
N CYS A 102 -5.92 40.23 13.45
CA CYS A 102 -6.64 41.45 13.84
C CYS A 102 -5.71 42.43 14.59
N LEU A 103 -4.94 41.96 15.57
CA LEU A 103 -3.96 42.78 16.30
C LEU A 103 -2.86 43.36 15.41
N LEU A 104 -2.56 42.71 14.28
CA LEU A 104 -1.58 43.17 13.29
C LEU A 104 -2.20 44.04 12.19
N GLY A 105 -3.50 44.37 12.27
CA GLY A 105 -4.19 45.16 11.25
C GLY A 105 -4.43 44.40 9.93
N LYS A 106 -4.44 43.06 9.96
CA LYS A 106 -4.56 42.17 8.80
C LYS A 106 -5.86 41.37 8.78
N ALA A 107 -6.94 41.94 9.30
CA ALA A 107 -8.25 41.28 9.40
C ALA A 107 -8.79 40.76 8.05
N ALA A 108 -8.42 41.39 6.93
CA ALA A 108 -8.79 40.93 5.59
C ALA A 108 -8.23 39.54 5.22
N MET A 109 -7.19 39.06 5.92
CA MET A 109 -6.65 37.71 5.75
C MET A 109 -7.40 36.65 6.55
N CYS A 110 -8.28 37.03 7.48
CA CYS A 110 -8.96 36.09 8.37
C CYS A 110 -9.90 35.18 7.59
N ILE A 111 -9.99 33.92 8.04
CA ILE A 111 -10.89 32.91 7.47
C ILE A 111 -12.29 33.17 8.02
N SER A 112 -13.27 33.30 7.12
CA SER A 112 -14.68 33.51 7.45
C SER A 112 -15.31 32.24 8.06
N THR A 113 -16.50 32.38 8.65
CA THR A 113 -17.24 31.24 9.19
C THR A 113 -17.60 30.23 8.10
N GLU A 114 -18.05 30.71 6.93
CA GLU A 114 -18.40 29.86 5.77
C GLU A 114 -17.18 29.11 5.21
N GLU A 115 -16.02 29.79 5.13
CA GLU A 115 -14.77 29.15 4.72
C GLU A 115 -14.33 28.09 5.76
N LYS A 116 -14.52 28.36 7.06
CA LYS A 116 -14.23 27.42 8.15
C LYS A 116 -15.09 26.16 8.06
N GLU A 117 -16.38 26.32 7.76
CA GLU A 117 -17.31 25.21 7.53
C GLU A 117 -16.90 24.39 6.32
N SER A 118 -16.57 25.04 5.21
CA SER A 118 -16.07 24.39 3.98
C SER A 118 -14.80 23.57 4.22
N ILE A 119 -13.84 24.11 4.99
CA ILE A 119 -12.62 23.37 5.38
C ILE A 119 -12.99 22.17 6.25
N SER A 120 -13.92 22.34 7.19
CA SER A 120 -14.33 21.27 8.11
C SER A 120 -14.99 20.11 7.36
N GLU A 121 -15.88 20.40 6.42
CA GLU A 121 -16.51 19.41 5.55
C GLU A 121 -15.48 18.68 4.68
N ALA A 122 -14.53 19.42 4.09
CA ALA A 122 -13.46 18.83 3.29
C ALA A 122 -12.58 17.91 4.14
N LEU A 123 -12.21 18.27 5.37
CA LEU A 123 -11.39 17.43 6.26
C LEU A 123 -12.10 16.12 6.61
N VAL A 124 -13.41 16.13 6.85
CA VAL A 124 -14.17 14.91 7.10
C VAL A 124 -14.09 13.98 5.89
N LEU A 125 -14.28 14.53 4.68
CA LEU A 125 -14.28 13.75 3.44
C LEU A 125 -12.88 13.24 3.04
N LEU A 126 -11.84 14.01 3.33
CA LEU A 126 -10.45 13.68 2.99
C LEU A 126 -9.76 12.77 4.02
N LYS A 127 -10.28 12.67 5.24
CA LYS A 127 -9.67 11.85 6.31
C LYS A 127 -9.46 10.37 5.91
N PRO A 128 -10.42 9.68 5.27
CA PRO A 128 -10.20 8.31 4.80
C PRO A 128 -9.05 8.20 3.78
N PHE A 129 -8.88 9.20 2.92
CA PHE A 129 -7.79 9.24 1.93
C PHE A 129 -6.44 9.38 2.64
N LEU A 130 -6.36 10.16 3.71
CA LEU A 130 -5.14 10.35 4.48
C LEU A 130 -4.71 9.02 5.10
N GLN A 131 -5.66 8.35 5.77
CA GLN A 131 -5.45 7.03 6.36
C GLN A 131 -5.02 5.99 5.32
N ALA A 132 -5.67 5.97 4.15
CA ALA A 132 -5.29 5.06 3.06
C ALA A 132 -3.89 5.36 2.50
N THR A 133 -3.51 6.64 2.40
CA THR A 133 -2.19 7.07 1.95
C THR A 133 -1.11 6.65 2.94
N GLU A 134 -1.36 6.79 4.25
CA GLU A 134 -0.45 6.36 5.31
C GLU A 134 -0.29 4.83 5.33
N GLU A 135 -1.40 4.09 5.20
CA GLU A 135 -1.45 2.62 5.17
C GLU A 135 -0.82 2.03 3.89
N ILE A 136 -0.74 2.73 2.77
CA ILE A 136 -0.01 2.22 1.59
C ILE A 136 1.46 2.66 1.58
N SER A 137 1.82 3.67 2.38
CA SER A 137 3.17 4.26 2.41
C SER A 137 4.14 3.54 3.37
N GLY A 138 3.68 2.50 4.07
CA GLY A 138 4.55 1.64 4.88
C GLY A 138 5.40 0.69 4.04
N ASP A 139 6.52 0.25 4.62
CA ASP A 139 7.51 -0.63 3.98
C ASP A 139 7.81 -1.92 4.76
N LYS A 140 7.05 -2.18 5.83
CA LYS A 140 7.24 -3.33 6.74
C LYS A 140 6.17 -4.41 6.61
N TYR A 141 5.27 -4.30 5.65
CA TYR A 141 4.15 -5.22 5.44
C TYR A 141 3.76 -5.31 3.96
N ILE A 142 2.93 -6.31 3.65
CA ILE A 142 2.40 -6.54 2.30
C ILE A 142 1.46 -5.39 1.92
N SER A 143 1.83 -4.64 0.88
CA SER A 143 1.10 -3.45 0.43
C SER A 143 0.22 -3.68 -0.80
N ILE A 144 0.50 -4.69 -1.62
CA ILE A 144 -0.29 -4.93 -2.84
C ILE A 144 -1.67 -5.52 -2.56
N SER A 145 -1.80 -6.38 -1.54
CA SER A 145 -3.06 -7.05 -1.21
C SER A 145 -4.09 -6.14 -0.56
N ILE A 146 -3.68 -4.98 -0.05
CA ILE A 146 -4.57 -4.00 0.59
C ILE A 146 -5.20 -3.03 -0.42
N ILE A 147 -4.78 -3.03 -1.69
CA ILE A 147 -5.27 -2.08 -2.71
C ILE A 147 -6.78 -2.20 -2.92
N ILE A 148 -7.27 -3.41 -3.25
CA ILE A 148 -8.68 -3.64 -3.53
C ILE A 148 -9.56 -3.26 -2.33
N PRO A 149 -9.28 -3.74 -1.10
CA PRO A 149 -10.09 -3.34 0.05
C PRO A 149 -10.00 -1.83 0.32
N LEU A 150 -8.83 -1.19 0.19
CA LEU A 150 -8.70 0.27 0.35
C LEU A 150 -9.52 1.05 -0.67
N THR A 151 -9.42 0.72 -1.96
CA THR A 151 -10.20 1.39 -3.01
C THR A 151 -11.69 1.30 -2.73
N LYS A 152 -12.19 0.13 -2.32
CA LYS A 152 -13.61 -0.04 -2.02
C LYS A 152 -14.04 0.69 -0.76
N MET A 153 -13.23 0.67 0.28
CA MET A 153 -13.49 1.43 1.50
C MET A 153 -13.55 2.93 1.20
N LEU A 154 -12.62 3.45 0.39
CA LEU A 154 -12.60 4.84 -0.06
C LEU A 154 -13.84 5.19 -0.87
N LEU A 155 -14.21 4.36 -1.84
CA LEU A 155 -15.42 4.57 -2.64
C LEU A 155 -16.66 4.57 -1.75
N LYS A 156 -16.81 3.59 -0.86
CA LYS A 156 -17.93 3.52 0.09
C LYS A 156 -17.97 4.71 1.05
N ALA A 157 -16.82 5.14 1.58
CA ALA A 157 -16.73 6.28 2.49
C ALA A 157 -17.05 7.60 1.79
N THR A 158 -16.70 7.71 0.51
CA THR A 158 -16.92 8.92 -0.29
C THR A 158 -18.34 9.00 -0.84
N SER A 159 -18.94 7.87 -1.24
CA SER A 159 -20.29 7.84 -1.84
C SER A 159 -21.41 8.09 -0.83
N ASN A 160 -21.19 7.85 0.46
CA ASN A 160 -22.22 8.00 1.50
C ASN A 160 -22.05 9.33 2.25
N GLY A 161 -23.17 10.02 2.56
CA GLY A 161 -23.20 11.18 3.46
C GLY A 161 -23.91 12.42 2.87
N PRO A 162 -23.70 13.63 3.42
CA PRO A 162 -24.29 14.88 2.92
C PRO A 162 -23.68 15.34 1.58
N ASN A 163 -24.47 15.90 0.68
CA ASN A 163 -23.97 16.36 -0.62
C ASN A 163 -23.13 17.64 -0.46
N VAL A 164 -21.81 17.50 -0.55
CA VAL A 164 -20.84 18.61 -0.49
C VAL A 164 -20.12 18.74 -1.85
N PRO A 165 -19.74 19.96 -2.29
CA PRO A 165 -19.19 20.19 -3.63
C PRO A 165 -18.01 19.29 -4.01
N LEU A 166 -17.13 18.97 -3.06
CA LEU A 166 -15.94 18.15 -3.29
C LEU A 166 -16.26 16.67 -3.57
N ARG A 167 -17.39 16.15 -3.08
CA ARG A 167 -17.71 14.72 -3.15
C ARG A 167 -17.86 14.17 -4.57
N PRO A 168 -18.70 14.74 -5.45
CA PRO A 168 -18.87 14.20 -6.80
C PRO A 168 -17.54 14.16 -7.55
N LEU A 169 -16.66 15.15 -7.33
CA LEU A 169 -15.32 15.20 -7.91
C LEU A 169 -14.44 14.03 -7.44
N LEU A 170 -14.40 13.77 -6.13
CA LEU A 170 -13.65 12.64 -5.58
C LEU A 170 -14.19 11.28 -6.07
N VAL A 171 -15.51 11.10 -6.13
CA VAL A 171 -16.13 9.87 -6.66
C VAL A 171 -15.76 9.68 -8.13
N GLN A 172 -15.84 10.74 -8.93
CA GLN A 172 -15.48 10.72 -10.34
C GLN A 172 -14.00 10.32 -10.52
N GLU A 173 -13.08 10.94 -9.80
CA GLU A 173 -11.65 10.64 -9.88
C GLU A 173 -11.29 9.24 -9.37
N LEU A 174 -11.94 8.77 -8.30
CA LEU A 174 -11.78 7.39 -7.81
C LEU A 174 -12.23 6.38 -8.87
N MET A 175 -13.41 6.57 -9.46
CA MET A 175 -13.94 5.67 -10.49
C MET A 175 -13.08 5.71 -11.75
N ARG A 176 -12.63 6.89 -12.18
CA ARG A 176 -11.77 7.06 -13.35
C ARG A 176 -10.45 6.30 -13.20
N ARG A 177 -9.86 6.29 -12.01
CA ARG A 177 -8.51 5.74 -11.77
C ARG A 177 -8.53 4.30 -11.26
N PHE A 178 -9.58 3.86 -10.57
CA PHE A 178 -9.62 2.57 -9.87
C PHE A 178 -10.81 1.67 -10.21
N SER A 179 -11.69 2.04 -11.15
CA SER A 179 -12.82 1.18 -11.58
C SER A 179 -12.39 -0.23 -11.99
N GLN A 180 -11.22 -0.36 -12.61
CA GLN A 180 -10.70 -1.63 -13.12
C GLN A 180 -9.74 -2.36 -12.16
N VAL A 181 -9.70 -1.97 -10.88
CA VAL A 181 -8.72 -2.52 -9.94
C VAL A 181 -8.90 -4.02 -9.69
N GLU A 182 -10.15 -4.51 -9.69
CA GLU A 182 -10.49 -5.91 -9.44
C GLU A 182 -10.17 -6.81 -10.64
N GLN A 183 -10.22 -6.27 -11.86
CA GLN A 183 -9.95 -7.00 -13.10
C GLN A 183 -8.44 -7.12 -13.39
N ARG A 184 -7.61 -6.31 -12.72
CA ARG A 184 -6.14 -6.39 -12.84
C ARG A 184 -5.64 -7.59 -12.04
N TYR A 185 -5.29 -8.66 -12.75
CA TYR A 185 -4.89 -9.93 -12.15
C TYR A 185 -3.84 -9.80 -11.04
N THR A 186 -2.77 -9.02 -11.21
CA THR A 186 -1.73 -8.84 -10.16
C THR A 186 -2.31 -8.34 -8.84
N MET A 187 -3.27 -7.41 -8.88
CA MET A 187 -3.92 -6.87 -7.67
C MET A 187 -4.92 -7.88 -7.10
N ALA A 188 -5.69 -8.51 -7.99
CA ALA A 188 -6.70 -9.50 -7.62
C ALA A 188 -6.07 -10.73 -6.97
N VAL A 189 -5.08 -11.35 -7.62
CA VAL A 189 -4.40 -12.54 -7.10
C VAL A 189 -3.68 -12.25 -5.78
N SER A 190 -3.04 -11.09 -5.65
CA SER A 190 -2.41 -10.69 -4.38
C SER A 190 -3.42 -10.55 -3.25
N THR A 191 -4.60 -10.00 -3.53
CA THR A 191 -5.68 -9.86 -2.54
C THR A 191 -6.29 -11.22 -2.18
N LEU A 192 -6.47 -12.10 -3.17
CA LEU A 192 -6.96 -13.46 -2.98
C LEU A 192 -6.01 -14.31 -2.12
N LEU A 193 -4.70 -14.15 -2.33
CA LEU A 193 -3.64 -14.85 -1.61
C LEU A 193 -3.33 -14.24 -0.23
N ASP A 194 -3.99 -13.14 0.14
CA ASP A 194 -3.91 -12.59 1.49
C ASP A 194 -4.96 -13.25 2.39
N PRO A 195 -4.54 -14.02 3.42
CA PRO A 195 -5.46 -14.73 4.31
C PRO A 195 -6.37 -13.81 5.13
N ARG A 196 -6.10 -12.51 5.20
CA ARG A 196 -6.96 -11.51 5.85
C ARG A 196 -8.19 -11.15 5.01
N PHE A 197 -8.11 -11.30 3.69
CA PHE A 197 -9.10 -10.76 2.76
C PHE A 197 -9.75 -11.84 1.92
N LYS A 198 -8.95 -12.65 1.21
CA LYS A 198 -9.42 -13.66 0.25
C LYS A 198 -10.51 -13.08 -0.68
N LYS A 199 -11.62 -13.79 -0.86
CA LYS A 199 -12.74 -13.37 -1.72
C LYS A 199 -13.57 -12.22 -1.12
N LEU A 200 -13.48 -11.98 0.19
CA LEU A 200 -14.34 -11.02 0.91
C LEU A 200 -14.07 -9.57 0.51
N ALA A 201 -12.88 -9.27 -0.01
CA ALA A 201 -12.54 -7.92 -0.44
C ALA A 201 -13.24 -7.49 -1.72
N PHE A 202 -13.77 -8.40 -2.55
CA PHE A 202 -14.21 -8.09 -3.91
C PHE A 202 -15.70 -7.75 -3.99
N ALA A 203 -16.09 -6.94 -4.97
CA ALA A 203 -17.49 -6.65 -5.27
C ALA A 203 -17.91 -7.29 -6.60
N ASP A 204 -17.00 -7.36 -7.55
CA ASP A 204 -17.23 -7.97 -8.86
C ASP A 204 -16.95 -9.47 -8.79
N SER A 205 -18.01 -10.26 -8.69
CA SER A 205 -17.94 -11.72 -8.71
C SER A 205 -17.26 -12.27 -9.97
N ALA A 206 -17.44 -11.62 -11.13
CA ALA A 206 -16.83 -12.07 -12.38
C ALA A 206 -15.31 -11.85 -12.38
N ALA A 207 -14.85 -10.73 -11.82
CA ALA A 207 -13.43 -10.44 -11.64
C ALA A 207 -12.76 -11.44 -10.69
N VAL A 208 -13.43 -11.78 -9.58
CA VAL A 208 -12.96 -12.83 -8.64
C VAL A 208 -12.81 -14.16 -9.34
N ASP A 209 -13.85 -14.59 -10.06
CA ASP A 209 -13.83 -15.89 -10.73
C ASP A 209 -12.77 -15.95 -11.82
N GLN A 210 -12.57 -14.85 -12.57
CA GLN A 210 -11.49 -14.75 -13.55
C GLN A 210 -10.11 -14.87 -12.90
N ALA A 211 -9.88 -14.17 -11.79
CA ALA A 211 -8.62 -14.24 -11.05
C ALA A 211 -8.37 -15.63 -10.46
N ILE A 212 -9.41 -16.29 -9.91
CA ILE A 212 -9.30 -17.67 -9.40
C ILE A 212 -9.00 -18.65 -10.54
N ARG A 213 -9.65 -18.52 -11.71
CA ARG A 213 -9.35 -19.38 -12.86
C ARG A 213 -7.88 -19.27 -13.28
N ARG A 214 -7.35 -18.05 -13.35
CA ARG A 214 -5.94 -17.83 -13.70
C ARG A 214 -4.98 -18.31 -12.61
N LEU A 215 -5.32 -18.12 -11.33
CA LEU A 215 -4.55 -18.67 -10.21
C LEU A 215 -4.46 -20.21 -10.30
N LYS A 216 -5.58 -20.88 -10.61
CA LYS A 216 -5.60 -22.33 -10.79
C LYS A 216 -4.68 -22.77 -11.95
N SER A 217 -4.71 -22.06 -13.07
CA SER A 217 -3.79 -22.33 -14.19
C SER A 217 -2.33 -22.22 -13.75
N GLU A 218 -1.95 -21.16 -13.05
CA GLU A 218 -0.56 -20.99 -12.57
C GLU A 218 -0.15 -22.08 -11.56
N VAL A 219 -1.08 -22.55 -10.73
CA VAL A 219 -0.81 -23.67 -9.80
C VAL A 219 -0.61 -24.98 -10.56
N ILE A 220 -1.43 -25.25 -11.60
CA ILE A 220 -1.26 -26.43 -12.46
C ILE A 220 0.10 -26.40 -13.17
N ASP A 221 0.49 -25.24 -13.70
CA ASP A 221 1.79 -25.06 -14.36
C ASP A 221 2.96 -25.32 -13.41
N LEU A 222 2.82 -24.94 -12.12
CA LEU A 222 3.84 -25.22 -11.10
C LEU A 222 3.93 -26.69 -10.70
N MET A 223 2.83 -27.45 -10.82
CA MET A 223 2.81 -28.88 -10.55
C MET A 223 3.45 -29.67 -11.69
N SER A 224 3.17 -29.28 -12.94
CA SER A 224 3.73 -29.91 -14.13
C SER A 224 5.20 -29.56 -14.36
N ALA A 225 5.66 -28.39 -13.86
CA ALA A 225 7.05 -27.94 -13.93
C ALA A 225 7.99 -28.60 -12.90
N VAL A 226 7.60 -29.72 -12.28
CA VAL A 226 8.51 -30.56 -11.48
C VAL A 226 9.07 -31.73 -12.32
N PRO A 227 10.22 -31.55 -13.01
CA PRO A 227 11.07 -32.67 -13.39
C PRO A 227 12.26 -32.80 -12.42
N ALA A 228 12.33 -33.94 -11.72
CA ALA A 228 13.51 -34.73 -11.34
C ALA A 228 14.85 -34.10 -10.87
N ASN A 229 14.96 -32.81 -10.51
CA ASN A 229 16.28 -32.17 -10.32
C ASN A 229 16.43 -31.29 -9.06
N ASP A 230 15.82 -31.67 -7.93
CA ASP A 230 16.03 -31.00 -6.62
C ASP A 230 16.85 -31.85 -5.64
N GLU A 231 17.76 -32.69 -6.16
CA GLU A 231 18.94 -33.09 -5.39
C GLU A 231 19.98 -31.99 -5.57
N LEU A 232 20.00 -31.01 -4.67
CA LEU A 232 21.21 -30.30 -4.24
C LEU A 232 20.94 -29.43 -3.00
N ARG A 233 21.44 -29.95 -1.87
CA ARG A 233 21.84 -29.26 -0.62
C ARG A 233 20.77 -28.95 0.43
N ASN A 234 20.74 -29.82 1.44
CA ASN A 234 21.23 -29.46 2.79
C ASN A 234 21.73 -30.72 3.51
N ASP A 235 23.04 -30.77 3.79
CA ASP A 235 23.59 -31.47 4.96
C ASP A 235 23.04 -30.75 6.20
N ASP A 236 22.30 -31.44 7.06
CA ASP A 236 22.77 -31.86 8.39
C ASP A 236 21.60 -32.52 9.16
N ASP A 237 21.81 -33.77 9.54
CA ASP A 237 21.15 -34.58 10.58
C ASP A 237 19.68 -34.34 10.93
N THR A 238 18.79 -35.16 10.34
CA THR A 238 17.72 -35.80 11.12
C THR A 238 17.32 -37.13 10.47
N GLU A 239 17.46 -38.21 11.22
CA GLU A 239 17.02 -39.56 10.86
C GLU A 239 15.58 -39.54 10.33
N SER A 240 15.41 -39.89 9.05
CA SER A 240 14.12 -40.23 8.48
C SER A 240 14.31 -41.38 7.52
N ALA A 241 13.60 -42.45 7.87
CA ALA A 241 13.52 -43.75 7.23
C ALA A 241 13.64 -43.67 5.70
N SER A 242 14.74 -44.21 5.20
CA SER A 242 14.98 -44.40 3.77
C SER A 242 13.91 -45.30 3.17
N ALA A 243 13.45 -44.88 1.99
CA ALA A 243 12.77 -45.68 1.00
C ALA A 243 13.19 -47.16 1.07
N GLY A 244 12.19 -48.04 1.14
CA GLY A 244 12.41 -49.47 1.09
C GLY A 244 13.15 -49.89 -0.18
N PRO A 245 13.84 -51.04 -0.15
CA PRO A 245 14.57 -51.55 -1.31
C PRO A 245 13.62 -51.71 -2.51
N PRO A 246 14.14 -51.72 -3.77
CA PRO A 246 13.31 -52.05 -4.93
C PRO A 246 12.59 -53.38 -4.66
N PRO A 247 11.31 -53.52 -5.06
CA PRO A 247 10.52 -54.69 -4.70
C PRO A 247 11.23 -55.92 -5.24
N THR A 248 11.74 -56.74 -4.32
CA THR A 248 12.10 -58.12 -4.64
C THR A 248 10.82 -58.79 -5.15
N GLU A 249 10.88 -59.40 -6.33
CA GLU A 249 9.72 -60.01 -7.00
C GLU A 249 9.05 -61.13 -6.18
N ASP A 250 9.61 -61.50 -5.03
CA ASP A 250 9.11 -62.51 -4.09
C ASP A 250 8.33 -61.95 -2.87
N SER A 251 8.08 -60.64 -2.78
CA SER A 251 7.27 -60.09 -1.68
C SER A 251 5.77 -60.33 -1.91
N LEU A 252 5.10 -60.90 -0.89
CA LEU A 252 3.64 -61.09 -0.85
C LEU A 252 2.86 -59.77 -1.06
N TRP A 253 3.49 -58.64 -0.70
CA TRP A 253 2.97 -57.29 -0.86
C TRP A 253 3.18 -56.70 -2.26
N ALA A 254 4.03 -57.28 -3.12
CA ALA A 254 4.31 -56.74 -4.45
C ALA A 254 3.04 -56.56 -5.31
N SER A 255 2.06 -57.45 -5.13
CA SER A 255 0.76 -57.35 -5.82
C SER A 255 -0.10 -56.19 -5.31
N PHE A 256 0.00 -55.87 -4.01
CA PHE A 256 -0.70 -54.75 -3.38
C PHE A 256 0.03 -53.43 -3.64
N ASP A 257 1.36 -53.40 -3.51
CA ASP A 257 2.19 -52.24 -3.84
C ASP A 257 2.00 -51.83 -5.31
N ARG A 258 1.91 -52.80 -6.23
CA ARG A 258 1.56 -52.54 -7.63
C ARG A 258 0.16 -51.94 -7.78
N LYS A 259 -0.84 -52.40 -7.01
CA LYS A 259 -2.18 -51.80 -7.00
C LYS A 259 -2.18 -50.39 -6.41
N VAL A 260 -1.36 -50.13 -5.38
CA VAL A 260 -1.19 -48.81 -4.76
C VAL A 260 -0.49 -47.85 -5.71
N CYS A 261 0.56 -48.28 -6.41
CA CYS A 261 1.22 -47.50 -7.46
C CYS A 261 0.25 -47.19 -8.62
N GLN A 262 -0.52 -48.17 -9.08
CA GLN A 262 -1.54 -47.98 -10.12
C GLN A 262 -2.65 -47.02 -9.67
N ALA A 263 -3.13 -47.13 -8.43
CA ALA A 263 -4.13 -46.21 -7.87
C ALA A 263 -3.58 -44.79 -7.64
N SER A 264 -2.30 -44.66 -7.29
CA SER A 264 -1.62 -43.36 -7.12
C SER A 264 -1.40 -42.66 -8.47
N SER A 265 -1.17 -43.43 -9.54
CA SER A 265 -1.03 -42.92 -10.91
C SER A 265 -2.34 -42.44 -11.57
N HIS A 266 -3.49 -42.61 -10.91
CA HIS A 266 -4.80 -42.13 -11.39
C HIS A 266 -5.23 -40.78 -10.81
N ARG A 267 -4.43 -40.14 -9.94
CA ARG A 267 -4.64 -38.74 -9.59
C ARG A 267 -4.01 -37.86 -10.66
N THR A 268 -4.84 -37.15 -11.42
CA THR A 268 -4.35 -36.14 -12.35
C THR A 268 -3.89 -34.91 -11.57
N ASP A 269 -2.75 -34.31 -11.94
CA ASP A 269 -2.21 -33.08 -11.31
C ASP A 269 -3.24 -31.93 -11.26
N SER A 270 -4.17 -31.91 -12.23
CA SER A 270 -5.31 -30.99 -12.30
C SER A 270 -6.33 -31.19 -11.15
N THR A 271 -6.53 -32.42 -10.68
CA THR A 271 -7.43 -32.72 -9.56
C THR A 271 -6.81 -32.30 -8.24
N ASP A 272 -5.51 -32.55 -8.05
CA ASP A 272 -4.80 -32.21 -6.81
C ASP A 272 -4.59 -30.68 -6.67
N SER A 273 -4.28 -29.96 -7.75
CA SER A 273 -4.25 -28.47 -7.76
C SER A 273 -5.61 -27.86 -7.41
N PHE A 274 -6.71 -28.40 -7.95
CA PHE A 274 -8.05 -27.92 -7.66
C PHE A 274 -8.37 -28.08 -6.17
N ILE A 275 -8.01 -29.23 -5.58
CA ILE A 275 -8.22 -29.51 -4.16
C ILE A 275 -7.39 -28.55 -3.30
N GLU A 276 -6.12 -28.30 -3.62
CA GLU A 276 -5.26 -27.39 -2.87
C GLU A 276 -5.81 -25.96 -2.84
N VAL A 277 -6.13 -25.41 -4.02
CA VAL A 277 -6.70 -24.06 -4.15
C VAL A 277 -8.04 -23.96 -3.40
N LYS A 278 -8.89 -24.99 -3.49
CA LYS A 278 -10.16 -25.04 -2.78
C LYS A 278 -9.96 -25.02 -1.26
N ARG A 279 -9.08 -25.88 -0.72
CA ARG A 279 -8.76 -25.94 0.72
C ARG A 279 -8.23 -24.60 1.24
N TYR A 280 -7.37 -23.92 0.47
CA TYR A 280 -6.88 -22.60 0.85
C TYR A 280 -8.03 -21.58 1.00
N PHE A 281 -8.97 -21.55 0.06
CA PHE A 281 -10.12 -20.64 0.13
C PHE A 281 -11.13 -21.01 1.22
N GLU A 282 -11.19 -22.26 1.63
CA GLU A 282 -12.03 -22.75 2.74
C GLU A 282 -11.38 -22.52 4.12
N ALA A 283 -10.06 -22.36 4.18
CA ALA A 283 -9.37 -22.04 5.44
C ALA A 283 -9.89 -20.72 6.05
N LYS A 284 -9.90 -20.66 7.38
CA LYS A 284 -10.39 -19.49 8.12
C LYS A 284 -9.59 -18.22 7.77
N VAL A 285 -10.28 -17.08 7.68
CA VAL A 285 -9.63 -15.78 7.56
C VAL A 285 -9.00 -15.37 8.89
N ILE A 286 -7.84 -14.73 8.84
CA ILE A 286 -7.14 -14.20 10.02
C ILE A 286 -7.54 -12.74 10.29
N ALA A 287 -7.21 -12.20 11.48
CA ALA A 287 -7.57 -10.83 11.80
C ALA A 287 -6.76 -9.83 10.94
N ARG A 288 -7.35 -8.67 10.64
CA ARG A 288 -6.74 -7.62 9.81
C ARG A 288 -5.37 -7.14 10.33
N LYS A 289 -5.15 -7.20 11.64
CA LYS A 289 -3.91 -6.77 12.29
C LYS A 289 -2.84 -7.87 12.35
N ASP A 290 -3.20 -9.11 12.05
CA ASP A 290 -2.24 -10.23 12.04
C ASP A 290 -1.34 -10.16 10.80
N ASN A 291 -0.17 -10.81 10.89
CA ASN A 291 0.81 -10.79 9.81
C ASN A 291 0.54 -11.94 8.80
N PRO A 292 0.13 -11.64 7.56
CA PRO A 292 -0.10 -12.66 6.53
C PRO A 292 1.15 -13.47 6.17
N LEU A 293 2.36 -12.91 6.28
CA LEU A 293 3.61 -13.64 6.00
C LEU A 293 3.89 -14.71 7.07
N LEU A 294 3.59 -14.42 8.34
CA LEU A 294 3.70 -15.40 9.42
C LEU A 294 2.68 -16.52 9.22
N TRP A 295 1.45 -16.18 8.84
CA TRP A 295 0.44 -17.19 8.52
C TRP A 295 0.88 -18.11 7.38
N TRP A 296 1.47 -17.56 6.31
CA TRP A 296 2.02 -18.36 5.21
C TRP A 296 3.22 -19.20 5.65
N LYS A 297 4.05 -18.73 6.59
CA LYS A 297 5.16 -19.51 7.15
C LYS A 297 4.64 -20.73 7.94
N GLU A 298 3.60 -20.55 8.74
CA GLU A 298 3.04 -21.59 9.59
C GLU A 298 2.16 -22.58 8.82
N ASN A 299 1.35 -22.11 7.87
CA ASN A 299 0.33 -22.91 7.18
C ASN A 299 0.71 -23.27 5.74
N GLY A 300 1.80 -22.71 5.20
CA GLY A 300 2.20 -22.87 3.80
C GLY A 300 2.52 -24.31 3.41
N HIS A 301 2.92 -25.16 4.36
CA HIS A 301 3.15 -26.59 4.12
C HIS A 301 1.87 -27.33 3.69
N GLN A 302 0.68 -26.81 4.04
CA GLN A 302 -0.62 -27.37 3.62
C GLN A 302 -1.00 -26.97 2.19
N PHE A 303 -0.35 -25.93 1.65
CA PHE A 303 -0.64 -25.34 0.34
C PHE A 303 0.68 -25.02 -0.41
N PRO A 304 1.51 -26.02 -0.73
CA PRO A 304 2.87 -25.81 -1.24
C PRO A 304 2.91 -25.03 -2.56
N HIS A 305 1.99 -25.28 -3.50
CA HIS A 305 1.96 -24.59 -4.79
C HIS A 305 1.32 -23.21 -4.67
N VAL A 306 0.24 -23.08 -3.90
CA VAL A 306 -0.38 -21.78 -3.64
C VAL A 306 0.61 -20.87 -2.88
N MET A 307 1.42 -21.41 -1.97
CA MET A 307 2.48 -20.67 -1.28
C MET A 307 3.55 -20.16 -2.25
N LYS A 308 3.94 -20.94 -3.26
CA LYS A 308 4.87 -20.48 -4.32
C LYS A 308 4.30 -19.28 -5.06
N VAL A 309 3.02 -19.32 -5.43
CA VAL A 309 2.33 -18.18 -6.06
C VAL A 309 2.20 -17.00 -5.09
N ALA A 310 1.90 -17.24 -3.81
CA ALA A 310 1.81 -16.20 -2.78
C ALA A 310 3.14 -15.47 -2.59
N LYS A 311 4.28 -16.19 -2.52
CA LYS A 311 5.61 -15.59 -2.46
C LYS A 311 5.90 -14.67 -3.65
N LYS A 312 5.49 -15.07 -4.86
CA LYS A 312 5.66 -14.29 -6.10
C LYS A 312 4.88 -12.98 -6.07
N TYR A 313 3.62 -13.01 -5.65
CA TYR A 313 2.74 -11.83 -5.77
C TYR A 313 2.72 -10.94 -4.52
N LEU A 314 2.75 -11.51 -3.32
CA LEU A 314 2.68 -10.73 -2.07
C LEU A 314 3.95 -9.93 -1.79
N ALA A 315 5.08 -10.29 -2.42
CA ALA A 315 6.33 -9.55 -2.32
C ALA A 315 6.34 -8.24 -3.14
N ILE A 316 5.34 -8.01 -4.01
CA ILE A 316 5.30 -6.83 -4.88
C ILE A 316 4.97 -5.58 -4.04
N PRO A 317 5.86 -4.57 -3.97
CA PRO A 317 5.53 -3.31 -3.33
C PRO A 317 4.59 -2.49 -4.23
N ARG A 318 3.57 -1.83 -3.65
CA ARG A 318 2.67 -0.95 -4.43
C ARG A 318 2.91 0.55 -4.23
N SER A 319 3.85 0.89 -3.36
CA SER A 319 4.26 2.27 -3.17
C SER A 319 5.72 2.43 -3.55
N SER A 320 6.01 3.46 -4.35
CA SER A 320 7.38 3.95 -4.57
C SER A 320 7.89 4.78 -3.39
N VAL A 321 7.00 5.16 -2.46
CA VAL A 321 7.31 6.04 -1.31
C VAL A 321 8.46 5.51 -0.45
N PRO A 322 8.62 4.20 -0.17
CA PRO A 322 9.78 3.70 0.57
C PRO A 322 11.10 3.98 -0.14
N SER A 323 11.14 3.78 -1.45
CA SER A 323 12.33 4.06 -2.27
C SER A 323 12.59 5.56 -2.34
N GLU A 324 11.55 6.38 -2.54
CA GLU A 324 11.67 7.84 -2.51
C GLU A 324 12.18 8.36 -1.16
N ARG A 325 11.75 7.77 -0.04
CA ARG A 325 12.23 8.13 1.30
C ARG A 325 13.70 7.77 1.48
N LEU A 326 14.12 6.61 0.97
CA LEU A 326 15.52 6.19 0.96
C LEU A 326 16.37 7.18 0.15
N PHE A 327 15.94 7.54 -1.06
CA PHE A 327 16.63 8.51 -1.91
C PHE A 327 16.60 9.93 -1.37
N SER A 328 15.54 10.35 -0.67
CA SER A 328 15.47 11.66 -0.02
C SER A 328 16.49 11.77 1.12
N LYS A 329 16.53 10.76 2.00
CA LYS A 329 17.52 10.68 3.08
C LYS A 329 18.95 10.59 2.53
N ALA A 330 19.14 9.84 1.45
CA ALA A 330 20.42 9.79 0.77
C ALA A 330 20.79 11.12 0.12
N GLY A 331 19.84 11.82 -0.49
CA GLY A 331 20.02 13.16 -1.02
C GLY A 331 20.48 14.14 0.06
N GLU A 332 19.89 14.09 1.26
CA GLU A 332 20.35 14.87 2.41
C GLU A 332 21.78 14.49 2.86
N LEU A 333 22.11 13.20 2.89
CA LEU A 333 23.43 12.69 3.27
C LEU A 333 24.54 12.98 2.23
N ILE A 334 24.15 13.06 0.96
CA ILE A 334 25.04 13.25 -0.20
C ILE A 334 25.09 14.73 -0.62
N SER A 335 24.23 15.59 -0.04
CA SER A 335 24.15 17.02 -0.32
C SER A 335 25.24 17.86 0.35
N GLN A 336 25.69 18.88 -0.42
CA GLN A 336 26.63 20.00 -0.23
C GLN A 336 27.96 19.80 0.52
N ARG A 337 28.06 18.94 1.54
CA ARG A 337 29.32 18.71 2.30
C ARG A 337 30.20 17.59 1.71
N ARG A 338 29.70 16.79 0.76
CA ARG A 338 30.41 15.65 0.13
C ARG A 338 30.16 15.56 -1.38
N SER A 339 30.42 16.64 -2.11
CA SER A 339 30.14 16.79 -3.56
C SER A 339 31.01 15.93 -4.50
N GLN A 340 31.97 15.16 -4.00
CA GLN A 340 32.92 14.36 -4.81
C GLN A 340 32.69 12.83 -4.75
N LEU A 341 31.57 12.36 -4.20
CA LEU A 341 31.28 10.92 -4.20
C LEU A 341 30.98 10.42 -5.61
N LYS A 342 31.75 9.43 -6.06
CA LYS A 342 31.46 8.71 -7.32
C LYS A 342 30.13 7.97 -7.20
N PRO A 343 29.33 7.83 -8.29
CA PRO A 343 28.04 7.12 -8.27
C PRO A 343 28.11 5.72 -7.63
N LYS A 344 29.15 4.95 -7.94
CA LYS A 344 29.39 3.63 -7.33
C LYS A 344 29.47 3.65 -5.80
N ASN A 345 30.07 4.70 -5.22
CA ASN A 345 30.18 4.83 -3.77
C ASN A 345 28.83 5.23 -3.16
N VAL A 346 28.05 6.05 -3.86
CA VAL A 346 26.67 6.40 -3.47
C VAL A 346 25.81 5.14 -3.40
N ASP A 347 25.86 4.30 -4.43
CA ASP A 347 25.11 3.05 -4.48
C ASP A 347 25.48 2.11 -3.32
N MET A 348 26.78 1.97 -3.04
CA MET A 348 27.26 1.10 -1.96
C MET A 348 26.87 1.63 -0.57
N ILE A 349 26.96 2.94 -0.35
CA ILE A 349 26.51 3.57 0.91
C ILE A 349 25.01 3.37 1.10
N LEU A 350 24.22 3.58 0.04
CA LEU A 350 22.78 3.37 0.04
C LEU A 350 22.42 1.92 0.38
N PHE A 351 23.07 0.96 -0.29
CA PHE A 351 22.88 -0.46 -0.06
C PHE A 351 23.21 -0.84 1.37
N LEU A 352 24.39 -0.45 1.88
CA LEU A 352 24.81 -0.74 3.25
C LEU A 352 23.86 -0.09 4.25
N ASN A 353 23.50 1.18 4.09
CA ASN A 353 22.62 1.87 5.04
C ASN A 353 21.24 1.22 5.16
N LYS A 354 20.66 0.77 4.04
CA LYS A 354 19.35 0.11 4.05
C LYS A 354 19.41 -1.30 4.65
N ASN A 355 20.48 -2.05 4.39
CA ASN A 355 20.58 -3.45 4.80
C ASN A 355 21.31 -3.67 6.13
N LEU A 356 22.04 -2.69 6.66
CA LEU A 356 22.75 -2.82 7.94
C LEU A 356 21.86 -3.35 9.09
N PRO A 357 20.60 -2.90 9.25
CA PRO A 357 19.71 -3.45 10.29
C PRO A 357 19.31 -4.91 10.09
N LEU A 358 19.47 -5.46 8.87
CA LEU A 358 19.22 -6.88 8.58
C LEU A 358 20.39 -7.78 8.96
N PHE A 359 21.59 -7.21 9.10
CA PHE A 359 22.83 -7.92 9.41
C PHE A 359 23.28 -7.76 10.87
N ASN A 360 22.71 -6.81 11.62
CA ASN A 360 22.92 -6.71 13.06
C ASN A 360 21.95 -7.67 13.76
N VAL A 361 22.43 -8.88 14.06
CA VAL A 361 21.86 -9.79 15.05
C VAL A 361 22.09 -9.23 16.45
#